data_AF-D7GAR8-F1
#
_entry.id   AF-D7GAR8-F1
#
_cell.length_a   1.000
_cell.length_b   1.000
_cell.length_c   1.000
_cell.angle_alpha   90.00
_cell.angle_beta   90.00
_cell.angle_gamma   90.00
#
_symmetry.space_group_name_H-M   'P 1'
#
loop_
_entity.id
_entity.type
_entity.pdbx_description
1 polymer ?
#
loop_
_entity_poly.entity_id
_entity_poly.type
_entity_poly.pdbx_seq_one_letter_code
_entity_poly.pdbx_strand_id
1 'polypeptide(L)'
;TEGYRVESYTDGASALKGLTLHPPHLAIFDIKMPRMDGMELLRRLRQKSDLPVIFLTSKDDEIDELFGLKMGADDFITKPFSQRLLIERVKAILRRSNARNQPPSTGTASTSSLKRGDLVMDQERHTCTWKDKPVILTVTEFLILQTLAQRPGVVKSRDALMDAAYSDQV
;
A
#
# COMPACT_ATOMS: atom_id res chain seq x y z
N THR A 1 -20.05 3.28 -8.83
CA THR A 1 -18.72 3.43 -9.43
C THR A 1 -17.87 4.22 -8.46
N GLU A 2 -16.72 3.69 -8.00
CA GLU A 2 -15.86 4.30 -6.96
C GLU A 2 -15.15 5.61 -7.38
N GLY A 3 -15.54 6.23 -8.51
CA GLY A 3 -15.01 7.52 -8.97
C GLY A 3 -13.62 7.50 -9.63
N TYR A 4 -12.97 6.34 -9.75
CA TYR A 4 -11.65 6.23 -10.38
C TYR A 4 -11.73 6.23 -11.92
N ARG A 5 -10.84 7.00 -12.57
CA ARG A 5 -10.52 6.82 -13.98
C ARG A 5 -9.48 5.70 -14.08
N VAL A 6 -9.82 4.64 -14.80
CA VAL A 6 -8.96 3.46 -14.97
C VAL A 6 -8.51 3.37 -16.42
N GLU A 7 -7.22 3.12 -16.62
CA GLU A 7 -6.64 2.76 -17.90
C GLU A 7 -5.91 1.43 -17.74
N SER A 8 -6.09 0.51 -18.69
CA SER A 8 -5.55 -0.84 -18.63
C SER A 8 -4.57 -1.08 -19.77
N TYR A 9 -3.55 -1.87 -19.46
CA TYR A 9 -2.51 -2.28 -20.39
C TYR A 9 -2.33 -3.79 -20.27
N THR A 10 -2.07 -4.47 -21.39
CA THR A 10 -1.98 -5.93 -21.44
C THR A 10 -0.53 -6.45 -21.38
N ASP A 11 0.46 -5.56 -21.34
CA ASP A 11 1.87 -5.91 -21.20
C ASP A 11 2.71 -4.77 -20.59
N GLY A 12 3.86 -5.12 -20.00
CA GLY A 12 4.72 -4.15 -19.32
C GLY A 12 5.31 -3.07 -20.22
N ALA A 13 5.55 -3.34 -21.51
CA ALA A 13 6.14 -2.34 -22.41
C ALA A 13 5.13 -1.26 -22.81
N SER A 14 3.89 -1.65 -23.12
CA SER A 14 2.81 -0.69 -23.36
C SER A 14 2.46 0.09 -22.10
N ALA A 15 2.42 -0.58 -20.93
CA ALA A 15 2.23 0.06 -19.64
C ALA A 15 3.30 1.11 -19.35
N LEU A 16 4.59 0.80 -19.50
CA LEU A 16 5.68 1.76 -19.23
C LEU A 16 5.56 3.03 -20.08
N LYS A 17 5.20 2.88 -21.36
CA LYS A 17 4.99 4.01 -22.26
C LYS A 17 3.77 4.84 -21.81
N GLY A 18 2.67 4.17 -21.51
CA GLY A 18 1.43 4.79 -21.03
C GLY A 18 1.60 5.58 -19.74
N LEU A 19 2.20 4.96 -18.73
CA LEU A 19 2.50 5.56 -17.43
C LEU A 19 3.43 6.77 -17.53
N THR A 20 4.27 6.83 -18.55
CA THR A 20 5.16 7.98 -18.79
C THR A 20 4.42 9.15 -19.47
N LEU A 21 3.49 8.84 -20.38
CA LEU A 21 2.74 9.85 -21.14
C LEU A 21 1.59 10.45 -20.31
N HIS A 22 0.90 9.61 -19.56
CA HIS A 22 -0.26 9.98 -18.75
C HIS A 22 -0.06 9.41 -17.33
N PRO A 23 0.77 10.06 -16.49
CA PRO A 23 1.08 9.54 -15.17
C PRO A 23 -0.18 9.47 -14.29
N PRO A 24 -0.57 8.28 -13.81
CA PRO A 24 -1.71 8.14 -12.90
C PRO A 24 -1.32 8.52 -11.47
N HIS A 25 -2.28 8.44 -10.54
CA HIS A 25 -2.00 8.64 -9.11
C HIS A 25 -1.52 7.36 -8.40
N LEU A 26 -1.80 6.20 -8.99
CA LEU A 26 -1.42 4.88 -8.50
C LEU A 26 -1.43 3.90 -9.68
N ALA A 27 -0.55 2.91 -9.67
CA ALA A 27 -0.59 1.80 -10.62
C ALA A 27 -0.73 0.45 -9.91
N ILE A 28 -1.38 -0.50 -10.59
CA ILE A 28 -1.52 -1.88 -10.14
C ILE A 28 -0.83 -2.76 -11.17
N PHE A 29 0.19 -3.51 -10.77
CA PHE A 29 0.98 -4.35 -11.66
C PHE A 29 0.74 -5.83 -11.35
N ASP A 30 0.48 -6.61 -12.39
CA ASP A 30 0.65 -8.05 -12.28
C ASP A 30 2.13 -8.37 -12.30
N ILE A 31 2.61 -9.21 -11.38
CA ILE A 31 4.01 -9.63 -11.40
C ILE A 31 4.25 -10.51 -12.62
N LYS A 32 3.40 -11.52 -12.85
CA LYS A 32 3.62 -12.50 -13.91
C LYS A 32 3.00 -12.02 -15.22
N MET A 33 3.81 -11.35 -16.03
CA MET A 33 3.45 -10.94 -17.39
C MET A 33 4.49 -11.42 -18.41
N PRO A 34 4.07 -11.76 -19.64
CA PRO A 34 5.00 -12.15 -20.69
C PRO A 34 5.87 -10.97 -21.14
N ARG A 35 7.09 -11.28 -21.61
CA ARG A 35 8.11 -10.33 -22.11
C ARG A 35 8.72 -9.44 -21.02
N MET A 36 7.92 -8.54 -20.45
CA MET A 36 8.32 -7.66 -19.36
C MET A 36 7.38 -7.88 -18.18
N ASP A 37 7.94 -8.46 -17.12
CA ASP A 37 7.22 -8.71 -15.88
C ASP A 37 7.00 -7.40 -15.09
N GLY A 38 6.14 -7.47 -14.06
CA GLY A 38 5.82 -6.32 -13.23
C GLY A 38 7.02 -5.76 -12.46
N MET A 39 8.02 -6.60 -12.17
CA MET A 39 9.20 -6.22 -11.39
C MET A 39 10.19 -5.39 -12.22
N GLU A 40 10.47 -5.83 -13.44
CA GLU A 40 11.26 -5.08 -14.41
C GLU A 40 10.55 -3.78 -14.82
N LEU A 41 9.21 -3.82 -14.94
CA LEU A 41 8.40 -2.62 -15.15
C LEU A 41 8.59 -1.60 -14.01
N LEU A 42 8.44 -2.03 -12.75
CA LEU A 42 8.67 -1.17 -11.59
C LEU A 42 10.10 -0.62 -11.57
N ARG A 43 11.11 -1.48 -11.85
CA ARG A 43 12.52 -1.05 -11.89
C ARG A 43 12.74 0.09 -12.86
N ARG A 44 12.17 0.00 -14.08
CA ARG A 44 12.29 1.06 -15.10
C ARG A 44 11.50 2.30 -14.74
N LEU A 45 10.30 2.13 -14.17
CA LEU A 45 9.48 3.25 -13.70
C LEU A 45 10.19 4.05 -12.60
N ARG A 46 10.82 3.37 -11.64
CA ARG A 46 11.56 3.99 -10.52
C ARG A 46 12.78 4.81 -10.95
N GLN A 47 13.30 4.61 -12.16
CA GLN A 47 14.34 5.50 -12.70
C GLN A 47 13.82 6.90 -13.02
N LYS A 48 12.49 7.09 -13.12
CA LYS A 48 11.86 8.33 -13.58
C LYS A 48 10.74 8.83 -12.67
N SER A 49 10.17 7.97 -11.83
CA SER A 49 8.95 8.28 -11.08
C SER A 49 8.83 7.48 -9.78
N ASP A 50 8.37 8.18 -8.74
CA ASP A 50 7.98 7.62 -7.44
C ASP A 50 6.48 7.27 -7.38
N LEU A 51 5.83 7.08 -8.55
CA LEU A 51 4.43 6.67 -8.66
C LEU A 51 4.13 5.49 -7.73
N PRO A 52 3.11 5.58 -6.85
CA PRO A 52 2.78 4.47 -5.97
C PRO A 52 2.32 3.23 -6.73
N VAL A 53 2.80 2.05 -6.32
CA VAL A 53 2.54 0.77 -7.01
C VAL A 53 2.04 -0.29 -6.04
N ILE A 54 0.94 -0.95 -6.42
CA ILE A 54 0.44 -2.19 -5.82
C ILE A 54 0.78 -3.34 -6.74
N PHE A 55 1.39 -4.40 -6.21
CA PHE A 55 1.57 -5.63 -6.97
C PHE A 55 0.45 -6.63 -6.73
N LEU A 56 0.08 -7.34 -7.80
CA LEU A 56 -0.75 -8.54 -7.75
C LEU A 56 0.16 -9.74 -7.99
N THR A 57 0.21 -10.65 -7.03
CA THR A 57 1.07 -11.85 -7.06
C THR A 57 0.27 -13.13 -6.88
N SER A 58 0.82 -14.27 -7.29
CA SER A 58 0.29 -15.58 -6.90
C SER A 58 0.82 -15.97 -5.52
N LYS A 59 0.09 -16.82 -4.82
CA LYS A 59 0.40 -17.20 -3.43
C LYS A 59 1.72 -17.99 -3.27
N ASP A 60 2.27 -18.51 -4.36
CA ASP A 60 3.38 -19.47 -4.36
C ASP A 60 4.77 -18.83 -4.52
N ASP A 61 4.87 -17.50 -4.60
CA ASP A 61 6.13 -16.81 -4.90
C ASP A 61 6.54 -15.82 -3.79
N GLU A 62 6.89 -16.34 -2.60
CA GLU A 62 7.44 -15.55 -1.47
C GLU A 62 8.67 -14.70 -1.88
N ILE A 63 9.40 -15.15 -2.90
CA ILE A 63 10.56 -14.44 -3.46
C ILE A 63 10.13 -13.11 -4.08
N ASP A 64 8.99 -13.07 -4.78
CA ASP A 64 8.52 -11.88 -5.49
C ASP A 64 8.11 -10.77 -4.51
N GLU A 65 7.51 -11.14 -3.38
CA GLU A 65 7.13 -10.19 -2.32
C GLU A 65 8.37 -9.56 -1.66
N LEU A 66 9.38 -10.38 -1.32
CA LEU A 66 10.62 -9.89 -0.70
C LEU A 66 11.37 -8.92 -1.62
N PHE A 67 11.45 -9.24 -2.92
CA PHE A 67 12.13 -8.38 -3.89
C PHE A 67 11.35 -7.09 -4.13
N GLY A 68 10.03 -7.16 -4.25
CA GLY A 68 9.22 -5.99 -4.49
C GLY A 68 9.19 -5.02 -3.29
N LEU A 69 9.22 -5.53 -2.06
CA LEU A 69 9.45 -4.73 -0.84
C LEU A 69 10.78 -3.97 -0.91
N LYS A 70 11.87 -4.66 -1.27
CA LYS A 70 13.20 -4.03 -1.41
C LYS A 70 13.25 -2.99 -2.54
N MET A 71 12.43 -3.16 -3.56
CA MET A 71 12.37 -2.27 -4.74
C MET A 71 11.42 -1.08 -4.56
N GLY A 72 10.78 -0.94 -3.40
CA GLY A 72 9.94 0.21 -3.08
C GLY A 72 8.54 0.13 -3.68
N ALA A 73 7.97 -1.08 -3.75
CA ALA A 73 6.52 -1.23 -3.89
C ALA A 73 5.82 -0.78 -2.61
N ASP A 74 4.64 -0.18 -2.75
CA ASP A 74 3.87 0.35 -1.63
C ASP A 74 3.01 -0.73 -0.97
N ASP A 75 2.61 -1.76 -1.75
CA ASP A 75 1.78 -2.87 -1.27
C ASP A 75 1.77 -4.10 -2.20
N PHE A 76 1.32 -5.25 -1.67
CA PHE A 76 1.14 -6.52 -2.38
C PHE A 76 -0.22 -7.14 -2.07
N ILE A 77 -0.82 -7.75 -3.09
CA ILE A 77 -2.07 -8.47 -2.99
C ILE A 77 -1.90 -9.83 -3.65
N THR A 78 -2.12 -10.90 -2.88
CA THR A 78 -2.11 -12.26 -3.39
C THR A 78 -3.43 -12.59 -4.11
N LYS A 79 -3.32 -13.32 -5.22
CA LYS A 79 -4.46 -13.85 -5.98
C LYS A 79 -4.87 -15.22 -5.42
N PRO A 80 -6.17 -15.54 -5.36
CA PRO A 80 -7.32 -14.68 -5.68
C PRO A 80 -7.59 -13.66 -4.57
N PHE A 81 -8.10 -12.48 -4.94
CA PHE A 81 -8.43 -11.39 -3.99
C PHE A 81 -9.87 -10.90 -4.14
N SER A 82 -10.40 -10.34 -3.06
CA SER A 82 -11.67 -9.59 -3.07
C SER A 82 -11.48 -8.24 -3.75
N GLN A 83 -12.44 -7.82 -4.60
CA GLN A 83 -12.44 -6.49 -5.20
C GLN A 83 -12.46 -5.39 -4.13
N ARG A 84 -13.18 -5.63 -3.02
CA ARG A 84 -13.27 -4.69 -1.90
C ARG A 84 -11.90 -4.45 -1.28
N LEU A 85 -11.12 -5.51 -1.09
CA LEU A 85 -9.76 -5.42 -0.57
C LEU A 85 -8.86 -4.53 -1.44
N LEU A 86 -8.92 -4.72 -2.76
CA LEU A 86 -8.13 -3.91 -3.69
C LEU A 86 -8.51 -2.43 -3.59
N ILE A 87 -9.80 -2.12 -3.53
CA ILE A 87 -10.29 -0.74 -3.43
C ILE A 87 -9.79 -0.07 -2.13
N GLU A 88 -9.83 -0.76 -1.00
CA GLU A 88 -9.37 -0.20 0.28
C GLU A 88 -7.84 0.04 0.29
N ARG A 89 -7.06 -0.83 -0.35
CA ARG A 89 -5.61 -0.63 -0.53
C ARG A 89 -5.30 0.55 -1.43
N VAL A 90 -6.05 0.73 -2.52
CA VAL A 90 -5.94 1.91 -3.38
C VAL A 90 -6.23 3.18 -2.58
N LYS A 91 -7.34 3.23 -1.82
CA LYS A 91 -7.68 4.38 -0.96
C LYS A 91 -6.57 4.70 0.05
N ALA A 92 -6.04 3.67 0.71
CA ALA A 92 -4.97 3.78 1.70
C ALA A 92 -3.71 4.44 1.12
N ILE A 93 -3.27 4.00 -0.05
CA ILE A 93 -2.04 4.51 -0.69
C ILE A 93 -2.24 5.93 -1.23
N LEU A 94 -3.39 6.20 -1.85
CA LEU A 94 -3.72 7.55 -2.33
C LEU A 94 -3.78 8.55 -1.18
N ARG A 95 -4.29 8.15 -0.01
CA ARG A 95 -4.32 9.01 1.19
C ARG A 95 -2.91 9.33 1.71
N ARG A 96 -2.01 8.32 1.72
CA ARG A 96 -0.60 8.49 2.12
C ARG A 96 0.18 9.41 1.17
N SER A 97 0.00 9.24 -0.14
CA SER A 97 0.68 10.07 -1.15
C SER A 97 0.25 11.54 -1.08
N ASN A 98 -1.05 11.79 -0.86
CA ASN A 98 -1.56 13.15 -0.64
C ASN A 98 -1.04 13.79 0.65
N ALA A 99 -0.87 13.00 1.72
CA ALA A 99 -0.32 13.51 2.99
C ALA A 99 1.16 13.90 2.91
N ARG A 100 1.96 13.24 2.05
CA ARG A 100 3.37 13.61 1.78
C ARG A 100 3.53 15.00 1.16
N ASN A 101 2.51 15.48 0.45
CA ASN A 101 2.54 16.77 -0.25
C ASN A 101 2.02 17.93 0.61
N GLN A 102 1.54 17.68 1.83
CA GLN A 102 1.17 18.74 2.77
C GLN A 102 2.32 19.02 3.75
N PRO A 103 2.67 20.28 4.01
CA PRO A 103 3.64 20.61 5.04
C PRO A 103 3.16 20.04 6.40
N PRO A 104 4.07 19.70 7.32
CA PRO A 104 3.70 19.23 8.64
C PRO A 104 2.92 20.35 9.33
N SER A 105 1.59 20.23 9.36
CA SER A 105 0.74 21.13 10.12
C SER A 105 1.10 20.98 11.60
N THR A 106 1.85 21.95 12.12
CA THR A 106 2.07 22.19 13.54
C THR A 106 0.76 22.69 14.14
N GLY A 107 -0.20 21.79 14.33
CA GLY A 107 -1.48 22.23 14.88
C GLY A 107 -2.54 21.16 14.87
N THR A 108 -2.89 20.74 16.10
CA THR A 108 -4.07 19.97 16.46
C THR A 108 -3.97 18.49 16.15
N ALA A 109 -3.90 17.69 17.22
CA ALA A 109 -4.10 16.26 17.16
C ALA A 109 -5.34 15.97 16.31
N SER A 110 -5.12 15.37 15.13
CA SER A 110 -6.21 14.76 14.38
C SER A 110 -6.89 13.77 15.32
N THR A 111 -8.22 13.79 15.34
CA THR A 111 -9.08 12.90 16.12
C THR A 111 -8.81 11.40 15.83
N SER A 112 -8.01 11.12 14.80
CA SER A 112 -7.57 9.83 14.29
C SER A 112 -6.14 9.44 14.69
N SER A 113 -5.47 10.19 15.57
CA SER A 113 -4.13 9.83 16.08
C SER A 113 -4.21 8.85 17.26
N LEU A 114 -3.54 7.70 17.13
CA LEU A 114 -3.47 6.63 18.12
C LEU A 114 -2.08 6.62 18.78
N LYS A 115 -2.02 6.89 20.09
CA LYS A 115 -0.78 6.82 20.87
C LYS A 115 -0.78 5.61 21.82
N ARG A 116 0.32 4.84 21.84
CA ARG A 116 0.56 3.68 22.70
C ARG A 116 2.04 3.65 23.13
N GLY A 117 2.32 4.18 24.32
CA GLY A 117 3.70 4.35 24.79
C GLY A 117 4.48 5.21 23.78
N ASP A 118 5.58 4.64 23.27
CA ASP A 118 6.46 5.27 22.28
C ASP A 118 5.92 5.23 20.84
N LEU A 119 4.86 4.46 20.58
CA LEU A 119 4.20 4.38 19.28
C LEU A 119 3.18 5.50 19.12
N VAL A 120 3.29 6.25 18.03
CA VAL A 120 2.25 7.17 17.56
C VAL A 120 1.88 6.76 16.14
N MET A 121 0.59 6.60 15.87
CA MET A 121 0.06 6.27 14.55
C MET A 121 -0.97 7.31 14.14
N ASP A 122 -0.87 7.79 12.90
CA ASP A 122 -1.89 8.60 12.25
C ASP A 122 -2.66 7.69 11.29
N GLN A 123 -3.92 7.40 11.66
CA GLN A 123 -4.78 6.49 10.89
C GLN A 123 -5.24 7.11 9.57
N GLU A 124 -5.35 8.43 9.49
CA GLU A 124 -5.65 9.09 8.23
C GLU A 124 -4.43 9.06 7.34
N ARG A 125 -3.24 9.40 7.85
CA ARG A 125 -2.05 9.50 7.01
C ARG A 125 -1.38 8.15 6.70
N HIS A 126 -1.79 7.07 7.38
CA HIS A 126 -1.09 5.77 7.32
C HIS A 126 0.40 5.90 7.62
N THR A 127 0.72 6.72 8.61
CA THR A 127 2.08 6.97 9.07
C THR A 127 2.21 6.63 10.54
N CYS A 128 3.39 6.16 10.95
CA CYS A 128 3.67 5.98 12.35
C CYS A 128 5.10 6.42 12.71
N THR A 129 5.27 6.73 13.99
CA THR A 129 6.57 7.00 14.60
C THR A 129 6.78 6.10 15.79
N TRP A 130 8.02 5.68 16.02
CA TRP A 130 8.45 4.98 17.22
C TRP A 130 9.54 5.80 17.90
N LYS A 131 9.32 6.20 19.16
CA LYS A 131 10.22 7.11 19.88
C LYS A 131 10.51 8.38 19.08
N ASP A 132 9.45 8.98 18.55
CA ASP A 132 9.46 10.17 17.69
C ASP A 132 10.24 10.04 16.36
N LYS A 133 10.69 8.83 16.01
CA LYS A 133 11.34 8.56 14.72
C LYS A 133 10.35 7.97 13.72
N PRO A 134 10.25 8.50 12.48
CA PRO A 134 9.38 7.93 11.45
C PRO A 134 9.72 6.46 11.15
N VAL A 135 8.69 5.62 11.04
CA VAL A 135 8.81 4.22 10.62
C VAL A 135 8.07 4.06 9.30
N ILE A 136 8.77 3.56 8.28
CA ILE A 136 8.19 3.28 6.96
C ILE A 136 7.60 1.88 7.02
N LEU A 137 6.28 1.79 6.92
CA LEU A 137 5.54 0.53 6.81
C LEU A 137 4.84 0.44 5.45
N THR A 138 4.62 -0.79 4.99
CA THR A 138 3.61 -1.09 3.97
C THR A 138 2.20 -0.88 4.52
N VAL A 139 1.19 -0.87 3.63
CA VAL A 139 -0.21 -0.78 4.05
C VAL A 139 -0.60 -1.94 4.97
N THR A 140 -0.23 -3.18 4.60
CA THR A 140 -0.56 -4.37 5.40
C THR A 140 0.08 -4.31 6.79
N GLU A 141 1.36 -3.98 6.89
CA GLU A 141 2.05 -3.84 8.18
C GLU A 141 1.43 -2.73 9.04
N PHE A 142 1.05 -1.60 8.44
CA PHE A 142 0.35 -0.53 9.13
C PHE A 142 -0.99 -1.01 9.69
N LEU A 143 -1.81 -1.70 8.90
CA LEU A 143 -3.12 -2.21 9.33
C LEU A 143 -3.00 -3.28 10.43
N ILE A 144 -2.02 -4.18 10.32
CA ILE A 144 -1.73 -5.16 11.37
C ILE A 144 -1.34 -4.44 12.67
N LEU A 145 -0.41 -3.48 12.59
CA LEU A 145 0.04 -2.71 13.75
C LEU A 145 -1.12 -1.90 14.37
N GLN A 146 -1.96 -1.28 13.54
CA GLN A 146 -3.14 -0.53 13.97
C GLN A 146 -4.13 -1.44 14.71
N THR A 147 -4.38 -2.63 14.17
CA THR A 147 -5.27 -3.64 14.78
C THR A 147 -4.78 -4.04 16.16
N LEU A 148 -3.49 -4.29 16.30
CA LEU A 148 -2.86 -4.62 17.58
C LEU A 148 -2.90 -3.44 18.55
N ALA A 149 -2.62 -2.22 18.07
CA ALA A 149 -2.55 -1.03 18.89
C ALA A 149 -3.92 -0.52 19.37
N GLN A 150 -5.00 -0.77 18.61
CA GLN A 150 -6.35 -0.34 18.97
C GLN A 150 -6.86 -0.99 20.27
N ARG A 151 -6.62 -2.30 20.46
CA ARG A 151 -7.07 -3.06 21.64
C ARG A 151 -5.90 -3.77 22.33
N PRO A 152 -5.08 -3.03 23.11
CA PRO A 152 -3.96 -3.63 23.83
C PRO A 152 -4.45 -4.69 24.84
N GLY A 153 -3.68 -5.76 25.00
CA GLY A 153 -3.99 -6.87 25.92
C GLY A 153 -4.95 -7.93 25.35
N VAL A 154 -5.55 -7.69 24.17
CA VAL A 154 -6.35 -8.71 23.49
C VAL A 154 -5.44 -9.53 22.58
N VAL A 155 -5.35 -10.83 22.84
CA VAL A 155 -4.68 -11.76 21.93
C VAL A 155 -5.51 -11.85 20.65
N LYS A 156 -4.89 -11.56 19.51
CA LYS A 156 -5.49 -11.73 18.19
C LYS A 156 -4.94 -12.99 17.56
N SER A 157 -5.82 -13.86 17.07
CA SER A 157 -5.40 -14.98 16.23
C SER A 157 -4.83 -14.45 14.91
N ARG A 158 -4.05 -15.28 14.23
CA ARG A 158 -3.56 -14.98 12.88
C ARG A 158 -4.72 -14.56 11.98
N ASP A 159 -5.78 -15.35 11.93
CA ASP A 159 -6.93 -15.06 11.06
C ASP A 159 -7.62 -13.76 11.45
N ALA A 160 -7.72 -13.42 12.74
CA ALA A 160 -8.29 -12.14 13.16
C ALA A 160 -7.40 -10.92 12.80
N LEU A 161 -6.07 -11.10 12.75
CA LEU A 161 -5.15 -10.06 12.27
C LEU A 161 -5.21 -9.92 10.76
N MET A 162 -5.29 -11.05 10.05
CA MET A 162 -5.50 -11.06 8.63
C MET A 162 -6.84 -10.38 8.34
N ASP A 163 -7.96 -10.87 8.86
CA ASP A 163 -9.28 -10.27 8.69
C ASP A 163 -9.24 -8.78 8.96
N ALA A 164 -8.71 -8.30 10.09
CA ALA A 164 -8.64 -6.85 10.34
C ALA A 164 -7.77 -6.06 9.34
N ALA A 165 -6.69 -6.65 8.82
CA ALA A 165 -5.87 -6.07 7.75
C ALA A 165 -6.49 -6.24 6.34
N TYR A 166 -7.51 -7.08 6.19
CA TYR A 166 -8.20 -7.40 4.94
C TYR A 166 -9.72 -7.07 4.97
N SER A 167 -10.27 -6.49 6.04
CA SER A 167 -11.69 -6.68 6.43
C SER A 167 -12.67 -5.90 5.56
N ASP A 168 -13.44 -6.71 4.82
CA ASP A 168 -14.88 -6.63 4.68
C ASP A 168 -15.56 -6.13 5.97
N GLN A 169 -16.24 -4.99 5.89
CA GLN A 169 -17.33 -4.67 6.82
C GLN A 169 -18.58 -4.31 6.03
N VAL A 170 -19.33 -5.35 5.66
CA VAL A 170 -20.74 -5.34 5.22
C VAL A 170 -21.05 -4.26 4.19
#